data_AF-A0A0C9Q7S2-F1
#
_entry.id   AF-A0A0C9Q7S2-F1
#
_cell.length_a   1.000
_cell.length_b   1.000
_cell.length_c   1.000
_cell.angle_alpha   90.00
_cell.angle_beta   90.00
_cell.angle_gamma   90.00
#
_symmetry.space_group_name_H-M   'P 1'
#
loop_
_entity.id
_entity.type
_entity.pdbx_description
1 polymer ?
#
loop_
_entity_poly.entity_id
_entity_poly.type
_entity_poly.pdbx_seq_one_letter_code
_entity_poly.pdbx_strand_id
1 'polypeptide(L)'
;KKAKKGFMTPERKKKLRLLLRKKAAEELKKEQERKAAERRRIIEQRCGKSRPVDDANEETLKRVLREYHQRICQLEDQKFDIEYIVKRKDFEINDLNSQVNDLRGKFMKPTLKKVSKYESKFAKLQKKAAEFNFRNQLKQVKKKEFTLEEEDKEEKPEWVEKRIKEEEVEA
;
A
#
# COMPACT_ATOMS: atom_id res chain seq x y z
N LYS A 1 26.33 35.52 -17.20
CA LYS A 1 27.07 34.23 -17.09
C LYS A 1 26.10 33.07 -17.32
N LYS A 2 26.21 32.33 -18.44
CA LYS A 2 25.39 31.11 -18.66
C LYS A 2 25.79 30.07 -17.61
N ALA A 3 24.88 29.71 -16.71
CA ALA A 3 25.14 28.72 -15.68
C ALA A 3 25.50 27.38 -16.34
N LYS A 4 26.64 26.79 -15.96
CA LYS A 4 27.06 25.47 -16.46
C LYS A 4 25.93 24.48 -16.21
N LYS A 5 25.52 23.77 -17.28
CA LYS A 5 24.50 22.71 -17.27
C LYS A 5 24.93 21.68 -16.22
N GLY A 6 24.33 21.74 -15.03
CA GLY A 6 24.73 20.88 -13.92
C GLY A 6 24.65 19.40 -14.31
N PHE A 7 25.48 18.57 -13.68
CA PHE A 7 25.68 17.12 -13.94
C PHE A 7 24.40 16.27 -14.11
N MET A 8 23.24 16.80 -13.74
CA MET A 8 21.95 16.17 -13.93
C MET A 8 20.91 17.09 -14.54
N THR A 9 20.15 16.55 -15.49
CA THR A 9 18.93 17.21 -16.00
C THR A 9 17.89 17.33 -14.86
N PRO A 10 17.12 18.43 -14.82
CA PRO A 10 16.04 18.60 -13.84
C PRO A 10 15.03 17.43 -13.81
N GLU A 11 14.75 16.84 -14.97
CA GLU A 11 13.88 15.67 -15.13
C GLU A 11 14.44 14.43 -14.44
N ARG A 12 15.73 14.14 -14.63
CA ARG A 12 16.40 13.02 -13.95
C ARG A 12 16.38 13.23 -12.43
N LYS A 13 16.52 14.47 -11.95
CA LYS A 13 16.46 14.81 -10.51
C LYS A 13 15.08 14.57 -9.94
N LYS A 14 14.03 14.92 -10.68
CA LYS A 14 12.64 14.66 -10.31
C LYS A 14 12.36 13.15 -10.26
N LYS A 15 12.79 12.40 -11.29
CA LYS A 15 12.63 10.94 -11.36
C LYS A 15 13.34 10.23 -10.20
N LEU A 16 14.58 10.62 -9.89
CA LEU A 16 15.33 10.04 -8.78
C LEU A 16 14.68 10.29 -7.42
N ARG A 17 14.21 11.51 -7.15
CA ARG A 17 13.48 11.83 -5.91
C ARG A 17 12.19 11.02 -5.78
N LEU A 18 11.49 10.77 -6.88
CA LEU A 18 10.29 9.93 -6.89
C LEU A 18 10.64 8.48 -6.53
N LEU A 19 11.67 7.92 -7.15
CA LEU A 19 12.14 6.56 -6.87
C LEU A 19 12.59 6.40 -5.41
N LEU A 20 13.32 7.38 -4.86
CA LEU A 20 13.74 7.37 -3.46
C LEU A 20 12.55 7.37 -2.50
N ARG A 21 11.52 8.20 -2.74
CA ARG A 21 10.30 8.19 -1.92
C ARG A 21 9.52 6.90 -2.06
N LYS A 22 9.44 6.33 -3.27
CA LYS A 22 8.77 5.05 -3.51
C LYS A 22 9.48 3.94 -2.73
N LYS A 23 10.80 3.86 -2.83
CA LYS A 23 11.61 2.89 -2.06
C LYS A 23 11.46 3.10 -0.55
N ALA A 24 11.51 4.35 -0.07
CA ALA A 24 11.33 4.65 1.35
C ALA A 24 9.94 4.23 1.87
N ALA A 25 8.88 4.44 1.08
CA ALA A 25 7.53 4.00 1.44
C ALA A 25 7.40 2.47 1.45
N GLU A 26 8.02 1.79 0.49
CA GLU A 26 8.06 0.33 0.42
C GLU A 26 8.82 -0.29 1.60
N GLU A 27 10.01 0.22 1.92
CA GLU A 27 10.81 -0.20 3.08
C GLU A 27 10.06 0.08 4.40
N LEU A 28 9.38 1.22 4.52
CA LEU A 28 8.56 1.54 5.69
C LEU A 28 7.42 0.51 5.87
N LYS A 29 6.75 0.11 4.79
CA LYS A 29 5.69 -0.90 4.83
C LYS A 29 6.25 -2.27 5.23
N LYS A 30 7.38 -2.66 4.64
CA LYS A 30 8.06 -3.92 4.97
C LYS A 30 8.50 -3.98 6.43
N GLU A 31 8.99 -2.86 6.98
CA GLU A 31 9.34 -2.75 8.38
C GLU A 31 8.12 -2.90 9.31
N GLN A 32 7.00 -2.27 8.94
CA GLN A 32 5.74 -2.41 9.69
C GLN A 32 5.26 -3.87 9.71
N GLU A 33 5.31 -4.56 8.57
CA GLU A 33 4.96 -5.98 8.47
C GLU A 33 5.88 -6.85 9.32
N ARG A 34 7.20 -6.61 9.27
CA ARG A 34 8.18 -7.30 10.13
C ARG A 34 7.91 -7.09 11.62
N LYS A 35 7.65 -5.85 12.03
CA LYS A 35 7.32 -5.51 13.42
C LYS A 35 6.01 -6.12 13.87
N ALA A 36 5.01 -6.20 12.98
CA ALA A 36 3.73 -6.85 13.27
C ALA A 36 3.88 -8.37 13.41
N ALA A 37 4.69 -9.01 12.55
CA ALA A 37 4.99 -10.43 12.64
C ALA A 37 5.74 -10.76 13.94
N GLU A 38 6.77 -9.97 14.29
CA GLU A 38 7.51 -10.15 15.54
C GLU A 38 6.61 -9.94 16.77
N ARG A 39 5.71 -8.93 16.72
CA ARG A 39 4.71 -8.74 17.78
C ARG A 39 3.83 -9.98 17.96
N ARG A 40 3.37 -10.61 16.86
CA ARG A 40 2.57 -11.84 16.94
C ARG A 40 3.37 -12.99 17.55
N ARG A 41 4.62 -13.19 17.12
CA ARG A 41 5.53 -14.21 17.65
C ARG A 41 5.77 -14.02 19.15
N ILE A 42 6.02 -12.80 19.61
CA ILE A 42 6.24 -12.51 21.04
C ILE A 42 4.98 -12.77 21.86
N ILE A 43 3.79 -12.41 21.34
CA ILE A 43 2.53 -12.69 22.03
C ILE A 43 2.31 -14.19 22.16
N GLU A 44 2.54 -14.96 21.10
CA GLU A 44 2.43 -16.41 21.12
C GLU A 44 3.40 -17.05 22.13
N GLN A 45 4.66 -16.61 22.16
CA GLN A 45 5.65 -17.07 23.13
C GLN A 45 5.31 -16.71 24.58
N ARG A 46 4.76 -15.51 24.83
CA ARG A 46 4.46 -15.03 26.18
C ARG A 46 3.16 -15.58 26.75
N CYS A 47 2.13 -15.71 25.91
CA CYS A 47 0.80 -16.15 26.33
C CYS A 47 0.65 -17.68 26.29
N GLY A 48 1.39 -18.36 25.41
CA GLY A 48 1.33 -19.82 25.29
C GLY A 48 -0.07 -20.36 24.95
N LYS A 49 -0.27 -21.66 25.21
CA LYS A 49 -1.59 -22.30 25.10
C LYS A 49 -2.39 -22.07 26.37
N SER A 50 -3.71 -21.97 26.24
CA SER A 50 -4.61 -21.94 27.41
C SER A 50 -4.39 -23.19 28.26
N ARG A 51 -4.50 -23.05 29.59
CA ARG A 51 -4.46 -24.20 30.48
C ARG A 51 -5.67 -25.10 30.21
N PRO A 52 -5.49 -26.43 30.23
CA PRO A 52 -6.61 -27.36 30.06
C PRO A 52 -7.52 -27.28 31.27
N VAL A 53 -8.78 -26.90 31.05
CA VAL A 53 -9.81 -26.76 32.09
C VAL A 53 -10.95 -27.77 31.94
N ASP A 54 -11.06 -28.43 30.78
CA ASP A 54 -12.21 -29.28 30.42
C ASP A 54 -12.32 -30.54 31.29
N ASP A 55 -11.18 -31.11 31.71
CA ASP A 55 -11.11 -32.30 32.57
C ASP A 55 -10.57 -31.99 33.99
N ALA A 56 -10.57 -30.72 34.41
CA ALA A 56 -9.92 -30.29 35.64
C ALA A 56 -10.83 -30.44 36.88
N ASN A 57 -10.28 -31.00 37.96
CA ASN A 57 -10.95 -31.05 39.26
C ASN A 57 -11.14 -29.64 39.86
N GLU A 58 -12.13 -29.47 40.75
CA GLU A 58 -12.51 -28.16 41.33
C GLU A 58 -11.34 -27.46 42.05
N GLU A 59 -10.53 -28.19 42.80
CA GLU A 59 -9.36 -27.64 43.48
C GLU A 59 -8.28 -27.16 42.49
N THR A 60 -8.09 -27.90 41.40
CA THR A 60 -7.18 -27.53 40.32
C THR A 60 -7.65 -26.25 39.64
N LEU A 61 -8.97 -26.10 39.44
CA LEU A 61 -9.56 -24.91 38.84
C LEU A 61 -9.37 -23.67 39.74
N LYS A 62 -9.62 -23.79 41.04
CA LYS A 62 -9.38 -22.72 42.04
C LYS A 62 -7.91 -22.29 42.07
N ARG A 63 -6.96 -23.23 42.00
CA ARG A 63 -5.53 -22.92 41.91
C ARG A 63 -5.19 -22.14 40.64
N VAL A 64 -5.67 -22.60 39.49
CA VAL A 64 -5.44 -21.96 38.18
C VAL A 64 -5.97 -20.52 38.17
N LEU A 65 -7.16 -20.27 38.72
CA LEU A 65 -7.72 -18.93 38.83
C LEU A 65 -6.85 -18.00 39.69
N ARG A 66 -6.37 -18.48 40.85
CA ARG A 66 -5.45 -17.72 41.72
C ARG A 66 -4.14 -17.37 41.01
N GLU A 67 -3.55 -18.33 40.30
CA GLU A 67 -2.33 -18.09 39.51
C GLU A 67 -2.53 -17.05 38.40
N TYR A 68 -3.64 -17.13 37.65
CA TYR A 68 -3.96 -16.16 36.61
C TYR A 68 -4.18 -14.77 37.19
N HIS A 69 -4.91 -14.66 38.30
CA HIS A 69 -5.13 -13.39 38.98
C HIS A 69 -3.81 -12.75 39.41
N GLN A 70 -2.93 -13.51 40.08
CA GLN A 70 -1.61 -13.03 40.48
C GLN A 70 -0.77 -12.58 39.27
N ARG A 71 -0.82 -13.34 38.17
CA ARG A 71 -0.11 -13.00 36.94
C ARG A 71 -0.63 -11.72 36.30
N ILE A 72 -1.94 -11.51 36.32
CA ILE A 72 -2.57 -10.28 35.79
C ILE A 72 -2.11 -9.07 36.57
N CYS A 73 -2.16 -9.11 37.91
CA CYS A 73 -1.69 -7.99 38.75
C CYS A 73 -0.23 -7.62 38.44
N GLN A 74 0.67 -8.61 38.35
CA GLN A 74 2.08 -8.35 38.00
C GLN A 74 2.25 -7.74 36.60
N LEU A 75 1.44 -8.16 35.63
CA LEU A 75 1.48 -7.61 34.27
C LEU A 75 0.92 -6.19 34.21
N GLU A 76 -0.09 -5.88 35.02
CA GLU A 76 -0.66 -4.53 35.14
C GLU A 76 0.36 -3.55 35.74
N ASP A 77 1.08 -3.95 36.80
CA ASP A 77 2.15 -3.15 37.38
C ASP A 77 3.24 -2.84 36.35
N GLN A 78 3.74 -3.88 35.65
CA GLN A 78 4.76 -3.70 34.60
C GLN A 78 4.26 -2.84 33.43
N LYS A 79 2.99 -2.99 33.05
CA LYS A 79 2.36 -2.17 32.01
C LYS A 79 2.32 -0.71 32.43
N PHE A 80 1.93 -0.42 33.67
CA PHE A 80 1.86 0.93 34.19
C PHE A 80 3.22 1.64 34.13
N ASP A 81 4.30 0.99 34.57
CA ASP A 81 5.65 1.55 34.52
C ASP A 81 6.07 1.90 33.08
N ILE A 82 5.82 0.99 32.13
CA ILE A 82 6.12 1.22 30.71
C ILE A 82 5.30 2.38 30.15
N GLU A 83 4.00 2.43 30.44
CA GLU A 83 3.12 3.51 29.98
C GLU A 83 3.56 4.87 30.55
N TYR A 84 3.97 4.91 31.81
CA TYR A 84 4.47 6.13 32.43
C TYR A 84 5.76 6.62 31.75
N ILE A 85 6.70 5.72 31.46
CA ILE A 85 7.94 6.05 30.74
C ILE A 85 7.61 6.59 29.34
N VAL A 86 6.70 5.93 28.61
CA VAL A 86 6.27 6.38 27.27
C VAL A 86 5.66 7.78 27.35
N LYS A 87 4.73 8.02 28.27
CA LYS A 87 4.11 9.35 28.47
C LYS A 87 5.15 10.44 28.77
N ARG A 88 6.14 10.15 29.61
CA ARG A 88 7.24 11.09 29.89
C ARG A 88 8.05 11.40 28.64
N LYS A 89 8.35 10.39 27.83
CA LYS A 89 9.08 10.54 26.58
C LYS A 89 8.29 11.31 25.53
N ASP A 90 6.98 11.10 25.45
CA ASP A 90 6.09 11.87 24.57
C ASP A 90 6.06 13.35 24.97
N PHE A 91 6.03 13.64 26.28
CA PHE A 91 6.12 15.01 26.79
C PHE A 91 7.45 15.67 26.43
N GLU A 92 8.57 14.96 26.63
CA GLU A 92 9.91 15.42 26.26
C GLU A 92 10.02 15.69 24.75
N ILE A 93 9.49 14.80 23.91
CA ILE A 93 9.45 14.99 22.45
C ILE A 93 8.62 16.21 22.08
N ASN A 94 7.46 16.42 22.71
CA ASN A 94 6.61 17.56 22.43
C ASN A 94 7.28 18.88 22.81
N ASP A 95 7.93 18.92 23.98
CA ASP A 95 8.69 20.09 24.44
C ASP A 95 9.84 20.42 23.47
N LEU A 96 10.67 19.42 23.12
CA LEU A 96 11.74 19.59 22.15
C LEU A 96 11.23 20.03 20.77
N ASN A 97 10.09 19.49 20.31
CA ASN A 97 9.46 19.93 19.07
C ASN A 97 9.01 21.38 19.14
N SER A 98 8.48 21.84 20.28
CA SER A 98 8.12 23.23 20.49
C SER A 98 9.35 24.14 20.42
N GLN A 99 10.43 23.79 21.14
CA GLN A 99 11.69 24.55 21.12
C GLN A 99 12.27 24.65 19.70
N VAL A 100 12.29 23.55 18.94
CA VAL A 100 12.78 23.56 17.55
C VAL A 100 11.92 24.45 16.66
N ASN A 101 10.60 24.48 16.87
CA ASN A 101 9.69 25.34 16.11
C ASN A 101 9.86 26.82 16.45
N ASP A 102 10.05 27.17 17.72
CA ASP A 102 10.30 28.55 18.15
C ASP A 102 11.63 29.07 17.59
N LEU A 103 12.68 28.24 17.60
CA LEU A 103 13.99 28.55 16.99
C LEU A 103 13.92 28.73 15.46
N ARG A 104 13.09 27.94 14.77
CA ARG A 104 12.85 28.08 13.32
C ARG A 104 11.95 29.25 12.96
N GLY A 105 11.42 29.95 13.97
CA GLY A 105 10.45 31.03 13.83
C GLY A 105 9.03 30.49 13.78
N LYS A 106 8.27 30.74 14.85
CA LYS A 106 6.82 30.44 15.01
C LYS A 106 5.96 30.88 13.81
N PHE A 107 6.45 31.84 13.04
CA PHE A 107 5.81 32.38 11.85
C PHE A 107 6.72 32.26 10.62
N MET A 108 7.05 31.04 10.21
CA MET A 108 7.53 30.79 8.84
C MET A 108 6.42 31.16 7.86
N LYS A 109 6.35 32.44 7.44
CA LYS A 109 5.34 32.95 6.50
C LYS A 109 5.34 32.04 5.27
N PRO A 110 4.30 31.19 5.09
CA PRO A 110 4.25 30.33 3.93
C PRO A 110 4.23 31.24 2.71
N THR A 111 5.09 30.99 1.73
CA THR A 111 5.02 31.75 0.49
C THR A 111 3.65 31.50 -0.13
N LEU A 112 2.80 32.52 -0.15
CA LEU A 112 1.45 32.44 -0.69
C LEU A 112 1.56 32.11 -2.18
N LYS A 113 1.40 30.85 -2.52
CA LYS A 113 1.29 30.42 -3.92
C LYS A 113 -0.13 30.74 -4.38
N LYS A 114 -0.26 31.41 -5.53
CA LYS A 114 -1.54 31.58 -6.21
C LYS A 114 -2.05 30.20 -6.64
N VAL A 115 -2.90 29.59 -5.83
CA VAL A 115 -3.53 28.30 -6.12
C VAL A 115 -4.92 28.58 -6.69
N SER A 116 -5.14 28.28 -7.97
CA SER A 116 -6.49 28.34 -8.52
C SER A 116 -7.31 27.15 -7.99
N LYS A 117 -8.47 27.41 -7.40
CA LYS A 117 -9.38 26.39 -6.81
C LYS A 117 -9.75 25.27 -7.80
N TYR A 118 -9.66 25.54 -9.10
CA TYR A 118 -10.04 24.60 -10.17
C TYR A 118 -8.86 23.95 -10.90
N GLU A 119 -7.62 24.40 -10.70
CA GLU A 119 -6.45 23.91 -11.44
C GLU A 119 -6.18 22.42 -11.18
N SER A 120 -6.34 21.99 -9.93
CA SER A 120 -6.23 20.57 -9.56
C SER A 120 -7.37 19.70 -10.11
N LYS A 121 -8.55 20.28 -10.37
CA LYS A 121 -9.69 19.59 -11.00
C LYS A 121 -9.52 19.51 -12.52
N PHE A 122 -9.04 20.60 -13.14
CA PHE A 122 -8.73 20.65 -14.59
C PHE A 122 -7.59 19.70 -14.97
N ALA A 123 -6.52 19.61 -14.17
CA ALA A 123 -5.42 18.67 -14.43
C ALA A 123 -5.89 17.20 -14.38
N LYS A 124 -6.86 16.85 -13.53
CA LYS A 124 -7.47 15.51 -13.51
C LYS A 124 -8.34 15.26 -14.74
N LEU A 125 -9.10 16.28 -15.17
CA LEU A 125 -9.94 16.21 -16.37
C LEU A 125 -9.08 16.05 -17.64
N GLN A 126 -7.99 16.82 -17.76
CA GLN A 126 -7.05 16.72 -18.88
C GLN A 126 -6.32 15.39 -18.93
N LYS A 127 -5.92 14.81 -17.78
CA LYS A 127 -5.31 13.47 -17.75
C LYS A 127 -6.28 12.38 -18.23
N LYS A 128 -7.53 12.40 -17.75
CA LYS A 128 -8.56 11.45 -18.21
C LYS A 128 -8.89 11.63 -19.69
N ALA A 129 -8.98 12.88 -20.17
CA ALA A 129 -9.21 13.17 -21.58
C ALA A 129 -8.02 12.76 -22.46
N ALA A 130 -6.79 12.94 -22.00
CA ALA A 130 -5.59 12.49 -22.71
C ALA A 130 -5.46 10.96 -22.72
N GLU A 131 -5.75 10.27 -21.61
CA GLU A 131 -5.82 8.80 -21.59
C GLU A 131 -6.92 8.26 -22.50
N PHE A 132 -8.09 8.89 -22.51
CA PHE A 132 -9.22 8.50 -23.36
C PHE A 132 -8.92 8.74 -24.85
N ASN A 133 -8.38 9.91 -25.22
CA ASN A 133 -8.00 10.19 -26.60
C ASN A 133 -6.85 9.31 -27.09
N PHE A 134 -5.84 9.05 -26.26
CA PHE A 134 -4.72 8.18 -26.63
C PHE A 134 -5.16 6.73 -26.83
N ARG A 135 -6.08 6.23 -25.99
CA ARG A 135 -6.64 4.88 -26.14
C ARG A 135 -7.54 4.74 -27.36
N ASN A 136 -8.32 5.77 -27.70
CA ASN A 136 -9.20 5.74 -28.88
C ASN A 136 -8.49 6.00 -30.21
N GLN A 137 -7.37 6.74 -30.23
CA GLN A 137 -6.60 7.00 -31.46
C GLN A 137 -5.59 5.90 -31.81
N LEU A 138 -5.29 4.98 -30.89
CA LEU A 138 -4.50 3.80 -31.20
C LEU A 138 -5.36 2.78 -31.93
N LYS A 139 -5.26 2.72 -33.27
CA LYS A 139 -5.68 1.54 -34.02
C LYS A 139 -4.86 0.35 -33.50
N GLN A 140 -5.45 -0.52 -32.69
CA GLN A 140 -4.85 -1.82 -32.40
C GLN A 140 -4.72 -2.57 -33.74
N VAL A 141 -3.49 -2.66 -34.26
CA VAL A 141 -3.21 -3.58 -35.36
C VAL A 141 -3.37 -4.98 -34.78
N LYS A 142 -4.49 -5.63 -35.08
CA LYS A 142 -4.69 -7.06 -34.80
C LYS A 142 -3.73 -7.85 -35.70
N LYS A 143 -2.46 -7.93 -35.32
CA LYS A 143 -1.57 -8.97 -35.85
C LYS A 143 -1.96 -10.28 -35.20
N LYS A 144 -2.66 -11.14 -35.94
CA LYS A 144 -2.96 -12.53 -35.58
C LYS A 144 -1.70 -13.41 -35.70
N GLU A 145 -0.59 -13.03 -35.06
CA GLU A 145 0.65 -13.83 -35.05
C GLU A 145 1.10 -14.23 -33.64
N PHE A 146 0.40 -13.80 -32.58
CA PHE A 146 0.80 -14.09 -31.19
C PHE A 146 -0.35 -14.52 -30.25
N THR A 147 -1.51 -14.89 -30.80
CA THR A 147 -2.53 -15.64 -30.04
C THR A 147 -2.39 -17.10 -30.41
N LEU A 148 -1.93 -17.90 -29.44
CA LEU A 148 -1.92 -19.35 -29.44
C LEU A 148 -3.24 -19.87 -30.02
N GLU A 149 -3.16 -20.63 -31.11
CA GLU A 149 -4.27 -21.42 -31.65
C GLU A 149 -4.75 -22.39 -30.57
N GLU A 150 -5.89 -22.09 -29.95
CA GLU A 150 -6.77 -23.11 -29.40
C GLU A 150 -8.20 -22.52 -29.35
N GLU A 151 -9.11 -23.22 -30.01
CA GLU A 151 -10.53 -22.89 -30.26
C GLU A 151 -10.85 -21.85 -31.35
N ASP A 152 -10.43 -22.11 -32.59
CA ASP A 152 -11.26 -21.75 -33.74
C ASP A 152 -12.23 -22.91 -33.99
N LYS A 153 -13.50 -22.75 -33.56
CA LYS A 153 -14.59 -23.58 -34.04
C LYS A 153 -14.76 -23.30 -35.53
N GLU A 154 -14.55 -24.33 -36.34
CA GLU A 154 -14.68 -24.32 -37.79
C GLU A 154 -16.07 -23.84 -38.23
N GLU A 155 -16.19 -22.55 -38.58
CA GLU A 155 -17.26 -22.09 -39.44
C GLU A 155 -16.88 -22.40 -40.89
N LYS A 156 -17.65 -23.28 -41.53
CA LYS A 156 -17.44 -23.67 -42.93
C LYS A 156 -17.48 -22.41 -43.80
N PRO A 157 -16.49 -22.20 -44.67
CA PRO A 157 -16.41 -20.98 -45.47
C PRO A 157 -17.48 -20.95 -46.58
N GLU A 158 -18.04 -19.76 -46.80
CA GLU A 158 -19.23 -19.44 -47.61
C GLU A 158 -19.17 -19.91 -49.09
N TRP A 159 -17.98 -20.21 -49.62
CA TRP A 159 -17.82 -20.76 -50.97
C TRP A 159 -18.21 -22.25 -51.08
N VAL A 160 -18.26 -22.98 -49.95
CA VAL A 160 -18.78 -24.36 -49.89
C VAL A 160 -20.30 -24.36 -50.05
N GLU A 161 -20.99 -23.38 -49.44
CA GLU A 161 -22.45 -23.19 -49.59
C GLU A 161 -22.84 -22.72 -50.99
N LYS A 162 -21.97 -21.95 -51.65
CA LYS A 162 -22.23 -21.47 -53.01
C LYS A 162 -22.17 -22.58 -54.06
N ARG A 163 -21.27 -23.56 -53.91
CA ARG A 163 -21.19 -24.73 -54.81
C ARG A 163 -22.42 -25.65 -54.70
N ILE A 164 -22.95 -25.84 -53.49
CA ILE A 164 -24.13 -26.68 -53.27
C ILE A 164 -25.36 -26.06 -53.95
N LYS A 165 -25.51 -24.74 -53.91
CA LYS A 165 -26.60 -24.03 -54.60
C LYS A 165 -26.45 -24.00 -56.12
N GLU A 166 -25.24 -24.07 -56.66
CA GLU A 166 -25.02 -24.14 -58.11
C GLU A 166 -25.31 -25.56 -58.65
N GLU A 167 -24.98 -26.63 -57.91
CA GLU A 167 -25.35 -28.02 -58.29
C GLU A 167 -26.86 -28.31 -58.16
N GLU A 168 -27.59 -27.63 -57.26
CA GLU A 168 -29.04 -27.81 -57.08
C GLU A 168 -29.88 -27.07 -58.14
N VAL A 169 -29.28 -26.17 -58.91
CA VAL A 169 -29.94 -25.40 -59.99
C VAL A 169 -29.67 -26.01 -61.38
N GLU A 170 -28.73 -26.94 -61.50
CA GLU A 170 -28.34 -27.60 -62.75
C GLU A 170 -28.81 -29.08 -62.85
N ALA A 171 -29.62 -29.56 -61.90
CA ALA A 171 -30.31 -30.88 -61.92
C ALA A 171 -31.82 -30.73 -62.06
#